data_AF-A0A7V3SU67-F1
#
_entry.id   AF-A0A7V3SU67-F1
#
_cell.length_a   1.000
_cell.length_b   1.000
_cell.length_c   1.000
_cell.angle_alpha   90.00
_cell.angle_beta   90.00
_cell.angle_gamma   90.00
#
_symmetry.space_group_name_H-M   'P 1'
#
loop_
_entity.id
_entity.type
_entity.pdbx_description
1 polymer ?
#
loop_
_entity_poly.entity_id
_entity_poly.type
_entity_poly.pdbx_seq_one_letter_code
_entity_poly.pdbx_strand_id
1 'polypeptide(L)'
;MNTSFKTAGIIIIGDEILSGKIQDNNAFFMAKELWSHGIQLCKISIIPDSIEEISEEVLSFSKKYDYVFTSGGIGPTHDDVTIEGISKAFNVKTVVNNTLKKHLEKKVGNPSVEQLKMAEVPEGAELIEDESISFPIIKFKNIYILPGIPELLRKKFIAIEKIFNEPLIFLRKIYIKESESEIAPFLKKILSKFDNIKIGSYPVMNIEDYSVIVTIESRDKEKLDEAFKELLDALKPKTIYKTE
;
A
#
# COMPACT_ATOMS: atom_id res chain seq x y z
N MET A 1 8.92 3.87 -25.09
CA MET A 1 8.64 4.55 -23.82
C MET A 1 8.94 3.56 -22.71
N ASN A 2 9.67 3.96 -21.67
CA ASN A 2 10.13 3.04 -20.62
C ASN A 2 8.91 2.40 -19.94
N THR A 3 8.70 1.11 -20.16
CA THR A 3 7.54 0.33 -19.67
C THR A 3 7.74 -0.18 -18.24
N SER A 4 8.83 0.22 -17.59
CA SER A 4 9.15 -0.24 -16.24
C SER A 4 8.29 0.48 -15.22
N PHE A 5 7.51 -0.28 -14.45
CA PHE A 5 6.87 0.21 -13.24
C PHE A 5 7.96 0.62 -12.24
N LYS A 6 7.71 1.69 -11.48
CA LYS A 6 8.41 1.87 -10.21
C LYS A 6 8.04 0.75 -9.27
N THR A 7 9.00 0.32 -8.46
CA THR A 7 8.86 -0.82 -7.56
C THR A 7 8.66 -0.37 -6.12
N ALA A 8 7.85 -1.13 -5.38
CA ALA A 8 7.65 -0.91 -3.96
C ALA A 8 7.86 -2.19 -3.14
N GLY A 9 8.31 -2.03 -1.90
CA GLY A 9 8.28 -3.05 -0.87
C GLY A 9 7.55 -2.54 0.38
N ILE A 10 6.78 -3.42 1.03
CA ILE A 10 6.10 -3.12 2.29
C ILE A 10 6.70 -3.99 3.40
N ILE A 11 6.96 -3.38 4.55
CA ILE A 11 7.40 -4.04 5.77
C ILE A 11 6.36 -3.74 6.87
N ILE A 12 5.63 -4.75 7.29
CA ILE A 12 4.73 -4.69 8.44
C ILE A 12 5.53 -5.14 9.67
N ILE A 13 5.52 -4.32 10.72
CA ILE A 13 6.30 -4.53 11.95
C ILE A 13 5.29 -4.68 13.08
N GLY A 14 5.28 -5.84 13.73
CA GLY A 14 4.33 -6.12 14.81
C GLY A 14 4.23 -7.60 15.17
N ASP A 15 4.61 -7.96 16.41
CA ASP A 15 4.46 -9.31 16.96
C ASP A 15 3.00 -9.78 17.01
N GLU A 16 2.04 -8.86 17.14
CA GLU A 16 0.62 -9.14 17.13
C GLU A 16 0.10 -9.58 15.75
N ILE A 17 0.78 -9.17 14.68
CA ILE A 17 0.49 -9.64 13.31
C ILE A 17 1.07 -11.05 13.13
N LEU A 18 2.32 -11.27 13.53
CA LEU A 18 2.97 -12.58 13.44
C LEU A 18 2.28 -13.65 14.31
N SER A 19 1.79 -13.27 15.49
CA SER A 19 1.02 -14.17 16.36
C SER A 19 -0.44 -14.37 15.93
N GLY A 20 -0.90 -13.66 14.90
CA GLY A 20 -2.27 -13.75 14.39
C GLY A 20 -3.32 -13.15 15.30
N LYS A 21 -2.94 -12.36 16.32
CA LYS A 21 -3.87 -11.65 17.21
C LYS A 21 -4.61 -10.55 16.47
N ILE A 22 -3.93 -9.91 15.53
CA ILE A 22 -4.48 -8.87 14.67
C ILE A 22 -4.27 -9.27 13.22
N GLN A 23 -5.32 -9.16 12.42
CA GLN A 23 -5.24 -9.32 10.98
C GLN A 23 -4.64 -8.05 10.35
N ASP A 24 -3.55 -8.21 9.58
CA ASP A 24 -3.02 -7.10 8.80
C ASP A 24 -4.02 -6.66 7.72
N ASN A 25 -4.35 -5.37 7.76
CA ASN A 25 -5.17 -4.69 6.75
C ASN A 25 -4.40 -3.55 6.07
N ASN A 26 -3.18 -3.26 6.52
CA ASN A 26 -2.37 -2.15 6.05
C ASN A 26 -1.66 -2.52 4.76
N ALA A 27 -1.07 -3.72 4.67
CA ALA A 27 -0.41 -4.15 3.44
C ALA A 27 -1.43 -4.30 2.30
N PHE A 28 -2.62 -4.82 2.58
CA PHE A 28 -3.71 -4.92 1.59
C PHE A 28 -4.13 -3.54 1.08
N PHE A 29 -4.36 -2.58 1.98
CA PHE A 29 -4.70 -1.22 1.59
C PHE A 29 -3.61 -0.59 0.72
N MET A 30 -2.36 -0.62 1.17
CA MET A 30 -1.24 -0.04 0.42
C MET A 30 -1.03 -0.75 -0.93
N ALA A 31 -1.19 -2.08 -1.01
CA ALA A 31 -1.07 -2.81 -2.26
C ALA A 31 -2.06 -2.31 -3.33
N LYS A 32 -3.31 -2.04 -2.90
CA LYS A 32 -4.34 -1.49 -3.78
C LYS A 32 -3.99 -0.08 -4.26
N GLU A 33 -3.60 0.80 -3.34
CA GLU A 33 -3.29 2.19 -3.70
C GLU A 33 -1.99 2.31 -4.51
N LEU A 34 -0.95 1.55 -4.19
CA LEU A 34 0.27 1.51 -5.01
C LEU A 34 -0.04 1.07 -6.44
N TRP A 35 -0.86 0.04 -6.61
CA TRP A 35 -1.26 -0.44 -7.94
C TRP A 35 -2.06 0.60 -8.71
N SER A 36 -3.05 1.25 -8.08
CA SER A 36 -3.83 2.33 -8.73
C SER A 36 -2.94 3.50 -9.18
N HIS A 37 -1.88 3.77 -8.41
CA HIS A 37 -0.85 4.75 -8.73
C HIS A 37 0.25 4.26 -9.67
N GLY A 38 0.10 3.11 -10.32
CA GLY A 38 1.07 2.63 -11.31
C GLY A 38 2.40 2.18 -10.72
N ILE A 39 2.42 1.85 -9.43
CA ILE A 39 3.59 1.34 -8.70
C ILE A 39 3.40 -0.17 -8.48
N GLN A 40 4.40 -0.95 -8.88
CA GLN A 40 4.40 -2.39 -8.71
C GLN A 40 4.91 -2.75 -7.31
N LEU A 41 4.00 -3.24 -6.46
CA LEU A 41 4.38 -3.87 -5.20
C LEU A 41 5.05 -5.24 -5.48
N CYS A 42 6.31 -5.37 -5.08
CA CYS A 42 7.14 -6.55 -5.37
C CYS A 42 7.21 -7.53 -4.20
N LYS A 43 7.23 -7.04 -2.95
CA LYS A 43 7.32 -7.89 -1.75
C LYS A 43 6.61 -7.22 -0.57
N ILE A 44 5.91 -8.04 0.20
CA ILE A 44 5.44 -7.71 1.55
C ILE A 44 6.26 -8.60 2.50
N SER A 45 6.76 -8.01 3.58
CA SER A 45 7.40 -8.71 4.69
C SER A 45 6.67 -8.37 5.98
N ILE A 46 6.49 -9.36 6.84
CA ILE A 46 5.94 -9.18 8.19
C ILE A 46 7.01 -9.65 9.15
N ILE A 47 7.47 -8.78 10.04
CA ILE A 47 8.62 -9.00 10.92
C ILE A 47 8.29 -8.61 12.38
N PRO A 48 9.01 -9.16 13.36
CA PRO A 48 8.77 -8.86 14.78
C PRO A 48 9.25 -7.45 15.14
N ASP A 49 8.87 -7.00 16.33
CA ASP A 49 9.34 -5.74 16.95
C ASP A 49 10.79 -5.88 17.46
N SER A 50 11.73 -6.11 16.53
CA SER A 50 13.16 -6.29 16.81
C SER A 50 14.00 -5.31 16.01
N ILE A 51 14.89 -4.61 16.70
CA ILE A 51 15.83 -3.65 16.10
C ILE A 51 16.68 -4.33 15.01
N GLU A 52 17.15 -5.56 15.26
CA GLU A 52 17.96 -6.34 14.33
C GLU A 52 17.18 -6.72 13.06
N GLU A 53 16.00 -7.32 13.22
CA GLU A 53 15.15 -7.75 12.10
C GLU A 53 14.71 -6.57 11.24
N ILE A 54 14.27 -5.48 11.90
CA ILE A 54 13.90 -4.23 11.20
C ILE A 54 15.10 -3.69 10.44
N SER A 55 16.28 -3.65 11.08
CA SER A 55 17.51 -3.12 10.47
C SER A 55 17.90 -3.88 9.20
N GLU A 56 17.86 -5.22 9.25
CA GLU A 56 18.23 -6.06 8.11
C GLU A 56 17.23 -5.94 6.97
N GLU A 57 15.92 -6.00 7.27
CA GLU A 57 14.89 -6.00 6.25
C GLU A 57 14.76 -4.63 5.57
N VAL A 58 14.79 -3.51 6.32
CA VAL A 58 14.73 -2.17 5.71
C VAL A 58 15.95 -1.87 4.85
N LEU A 59 17.15 -2.32 5.24
CA LEU A 59 18.36 -2.17 4.44
C LEU A 59 18.28 -2.98 3.13
N SER A 60 17.77 -4.22 3.22
CA SER A 60 17.56 -5.10 2.07
C SER A 60 16.53 -4.49 1.10
N PHE A 61 15.41 -3.99 1.62
CA PHE A 61 14.33 -3.40 0.82
C PHE A 61 14.75 -2.08 0.17
N SER A 62 15.39 -1.19 0.93
CA SER A 62 15.84 0.12 0.45
C SER A 62 16.80 0.01 -0.74
N LYS A 63 17.61 -1.06 -0.80
CA LYS A 63 18.51 -1.35 -1.92
C LYS A 63 17.81 -1.94 -3.15
N LYS A 64 16.67 -2.61 -2.98
CA LYS A 64 15.99 -3.40 -4.03
C LYS A 64 14.84 -2.67 -4.70
N TYR A 65 14.17 -1.77 -3.98
CA TYR A 65 12.94 -1.15 -4.45
C TYR A 65 13.04 0.37 -4.51
N ASP A 66 12.29 1.00 -5.42
CA ASP A 66 12.25 2.47 -5.52
C ASP A 66 11.57 3.10 -4.32
N TYR A 67 10.53 2.45 -3.77
CA TYR A 67 9.80 2.88 -2.58
C TYR A 67 9.77 1.77 -1.52
N VAL A 68 9.94 2.15 -0.26
CA VAL A 68 9.78 1.24 0.88
C VAL A 68 8.78 1.86 1.84
N PHE A 69 7.77 1.11 2.25
CA PHE A 69 6.79 1.55 3.24
C PHE A 69 6.91 0.66 4.48
N THR A 70 7.09 1.27 5.64
CA THR A 70 6.98 0.55 6.92
C THR A 70 5.65 0.89 7.59
N SER A 71 5.10 -0.06 8.34
CA SER A 71 3.88 0.13 9.12
C SER A 71 4.01 -0.57 10.47
N GLY A 72 3.94 0.19 11.56
CA GLY A 72 4.02 -0.34 12.92
C GLY A 72 5.24 0.16 13.68
N GLY A 73 5.29 -0.10 14.99
CA GLY A 73 6.44 0.18 15.85
C GLY A 73 6.92 1.64 15.95
N ILE A 74 6.01 2.63 15.91
CA ILE A 74 6.33 4.07 15.99
C ILE A 74 5.54 4.84 17.08
N GLY A 75 4.86 4.13 17.96
CA GLY A 75 4.21 4.70 19.12
C GLY A 75 5.18 4.98 20.28
N PRO A 76 4.64 5.19 21.49
CA PRO A 76 5.43 5.52 22.67
C PRO A 76 5.88 4.29 23.48
N THR A 77 5.50 3.07 23.12
CA THR A 77 5.77 1.89 23.95
C THR A 77 7.19 1.35 23.74
N HIS A 78 7.62 0.45 24.63
CA HIS A 78 9.00 -0.03 24.67
C HIS A 78 9.35 -0.92 23.46
N ASP A 79 8.35 -1.59 22.91
CA ASP A 79 8.36 -2.40 21.69
C ASP A 79 8.28 -1.57 20.41
N ASP A 80 7.92 -0.28 20.46
CA ASP A 80 7.92 0.61 19.28
C ASP A 80 9.35 0.97 18.84
N VAL A 81 10.05 0.08 18.15
CA VAL A 81 11.50 0.20 17.85
C VAL A 81 11.85 0.43 16.37
N THR A 82 10.88 0.86 15.55
CA THR A 82 11.08 1.03 14.10
C THR A 82 12.11 2.10 13.76
N ILE A 83 12.10 3.22 14.49
CA ILE A 83 13.03 4.33 14.26
C ILE A 83 14.46 3.91 14.60
N GLU A 84 14.65 3.18 15.69
CA GLU A 84 15.94 2.64 16.10
C GLU A 84 16.45 1.59 15.12
N GLY A 85 15.58 0.69 14.65
CA GLY A 85 15.90 -0.30 13.62
C GLY A 85 16.38 0.34 12.32
N ILE A 86 15.66 1.37 11.84
CA ILE A 86 16.07 2.12 10.64
C ILE A 86 17.37 2.89 10.89
N SER A 87 17.55 3.49 12.07
CA SER A 87 18.79 4.22 12.39
C SER A 87 20.00 3.28 12.40
N LYS A 88 19.84 2.07 12.97
CA LYS A 88 20.86 1.01 12.95
C LYS A 88 21.19 0.56 11.53
N ALA A 89 20.18 0.34 10.69
CA ALA A 89 20.35 -0.11 9.29
C ALA A 89 21.30 0.77 8.48
N PHE A 90 21.27 2.07 8.73
CA PHE A 90 22.05 3.06 8.00
C PHE A 90 23.19 3.66 8.81
N ASN A 91 23.48 3.11 9.99
CA ASN A 91 24.54 3.56 10.89
C ASN A 91 24.46 5.07 11.19
N VAL A 92 23.26 5.55 11.49
CA VAL A 92 22.97 6.92 11.91
C VAL A 92 22.41 6.94 13.33
N LYS A 93 22.44 8.10 13.98
CA LYS A 93 21.85 8.26 15.31
C LYS A 93 20.33 8.41 15.23
N THR A 94 19.63 7.91 16.24
CA THR A 94 18.26 8.35 16.54
C THR A 94 18.32 9.72 17.20
N VAL A 95 17.56 10.69 16.69
CA VAL A 95 17.54 12.07 17.21
C VAL A 95 16.11 12.56 17.36
N VAL A 96 15.85 13.39 18.38
CA VAL A 96 14.55 14.04 18.54
C VAL A 96 14.43 15.19 17.55
N ASN A 97 13.41 15.13 16.69
CA ASN A 97 13.10 16.18 15.74
C ASN A 97 12.28 17.30 16.41
N ASN A 98 12.78 18.54 16.34
CA ASN A 98 12.13 19.70 16.97
C ASN A 98 10.73 20.01 16.39
N THR A 99 10.48 19.73 15.10
CA THR A 99 9.17 19.93 14.49
C THR A 99 8.18 18.91 15.06
N LEU A 100 8.51 17.62 15.02
CA LEU A 100 7.64 16.58 15.58
C LEU A 100 7.38 16.80 17.09
N LYS A 101 8.42 17.21 17.84
CA LYS A 101 8.29 17.57 19.25
C LYS A 101 7.27 18.70 19.46
N LYS A 102 7.32 19.77 18.65
CA LYS A 102 6.34 20.86 18.70
C LYS A 102 4.92 20.40 18.37
N HIS A 103 4.75 19.50 17.39
CA HIS A 103 3.44 18.91 17.09
C HIS A 103 2.91 18.11 18.29
N LEU A 104 3.78 17.36 18.94
CA LEU A 104 3.45 16.58 20.12
C LEU A 104 3.08 17.48 21.30
N GLU A 105 3.89 18.48 21.62
CA GLU A 105 3.62 19.47 22.69
C GLU A 105 2.29 20.20 22.48
N LYS A 106 1.96 20.58 21.23
CA LYS A 106 0.64 21.16 20.92
C LYS A 106 -0.52 20.22 21.21
N LYS A 107 -0.31 18.90 21.07
CA LYS A 107 -1.36 17.88 21.23
C LYS A 107 -1.53 17.45 22.68
N VAL A 108 -0.44 17.30 23.44
CA VAL A 108 -0.48 16.73 24.80
C VAL A 108 -0.02 17.70 25.90
N GLY A 109 0.41 18.90 25.54
CA GLY A 109 0.99 19.88 26.46
C GLY A 109 2.43 19.53 26.81
N ASN A 110 2.63 18.77 27.89
CA ASN A 110 3.95 18.38 28.38
C ASN A 110 4.18 16.87 28.15
N PRO A 111 4.82 16.47 27.04
CA PRO A 111 4.99 15.05 26.72
C PRO A 111 5.89 14.33 27.74
N SER A 112 5.53 13.10 28.09
CA SER A 112 6.40 12.21 28.86
C SER A 112 7.63 11.79 28.07
N VAL A 113 8.60 11.15 28.72
CA VAL A 113 9.80 10.61 28.06
C VAL A 113 9.41 9.58 26.99
N GLU A 114 8.44 8.73 27.29
CA GLU A 114 7.89 7.72 26.38
C GLU A 114 7.20 8.37 25.17
N GLN A 115 6.45 9.46 25.39
CA GLN A 115 5.79 10.18 24.30
C GLN A 115 6.80 10.90 23.40
N LEU A 116 7.91 11.40 23.95
CA LEU A 116 8.97 12.04 23.16
C LEU A 116 9.60 11.07 22.15
N LYS A 117 9.51 9.75 22.36
CA LYS A 117 9.90 8.73 21.39
C LYS A 117 9.22 8.89 20.04
N MET A 118 7.95 9.31 20.04
CA MET A 118 7.20 9.56 18.79
C MET A 118 7.74 10.77 17.99
N ALA A 119 8.61 11.59 18.58
CA ALA A 119 9.31 12.67 17.91
C ALA A 119 10.73 12.28 17.47
N GLU A 120 11.15 11.04 17.68
CA GLU A 120 12.42 10.54 17.22
C GLU A 120 12.40 10.23 15.73
N VAL A 121 13.54 10.49 15.07
CA VAL A 121 13.78 10.19 13.67
C VAL A 121 15.21 9.70 13.48
N PRO A 122 15.51 8.95 12.41
CA PRO A 122 16.89 8.74 12.00
C PRO A 122 17.52 10.10 11.62
N GLU A 123 18.75 10.36 12.05
CA GLU A 123 19.46 11.59 11.72
C GLU A 123 19.56 11.78 10.20
N GLY A 124 19.08 12.92 9.71
CA GLY A 124 18.97 13.22 8.27
C GLY A 124 17.64 12.83 7.62
N ALA A 125 16.64 12.41 8.40
CA ALA A 125 15.29 12.20 7.90
C ALA A 125 14.61 13.50 7.44
N GLU A 126 13.81 13.36 6.39
CA GLU A 126 12.91 14.39 5.87
C GLU A 126 11.53 14.23 6.54
N LEU A 127 10.83 15.35 6.72
CA LEU A 127 9.44 15.35 7.14
C LEU A 127 8.55 15.76 5.96
N ILE A 128 7.50 14.98 5.74
CA ILE A 128 6.46 15.31 4.78
C ILE A 128 5.25 15.83 5.56
N GLU A 129 4.93 17.09 5.33
CA GLU A 129 3.79 17.80 5.91
C GLU A 129 2.66 17.88 4.87
N ASP A 130 1.42 17.69 5.32
CA ASP A 130 0.21 17.97 4.54
C ASP A 130 -0.87 18.46 5.52
N GLU A 131 -1.72 19.39 5.09
CA GLU A 131 -2.78 19.97 5.91
C GLU A 131 -3.81 18.92 6.37
N SER A 132 -3.93 17.79 5.66
CA SER A 132 -4.84 16.70 6.01
C SER A 132 -4.33 15.80 7.15
N ILE A 133 -3.08 15.95 7.60
CA ILE A 133 -2.48 15.14 8.66
C ILE A 133 -2.02 15.99 9.85
N SER A 134 -2.33 15.54 11.06
CA SER A 134 -1.98 16.26 12.30
C SER A 134 -0.53 16.05 12.75
N PHE A 135 0.12 15.01 12.21
CA PHE A 135 1.49 14.64 12.54
C PHE A 135 2.23 14.33 11.22
N PRO A 136 3.38 14.96 10.95
CA PRO A 136 4.14 14.75 9.72
C PRO A 136 4.54 13.28 9.50
N ILE A 137 4.75 12.89 8.25
CA ILE A 137 5.29 11.57 7.89
C ILE A 137 6.81 11.67 7.88
N ILE A 138 7.46 10.66 8.44
CA ILE A 138 8.92 10.57 8.44
C ILE A 138 9.35 9.82 7.18
N LYS A 139 10.21 10.45 6.38
CA LYS A 139 10.86 9.84 5.23
C LYS A 139 12.36 9.77 5.49
N PHE A 140 12.93 8.58 5.34
CA PHE A 140 14.38 8.40 5.38
C PHE A 140 14.84 7.72 4.10
N LYS A 141 15.61 8.43 3.26
CA LYS A 141 15.94 7.97 1.90
C LYS A 141 14.67 7.66 1.09
N ASN A 142 14.46 6.41 0.68
CA ASN A 142 13.27 5.92 0.00
C ASN A 142 12.27 5.21 0.93
N ILE A 143 12.46 5.30 2.25
CA ILE A 143 11.62 4.65 3.26
C ILE A 143 10.61 5.64 3.82
N TYR A 144 9.33 5.31 3.72
CA TYR A 144 8.19 6.05 4.25
C TYR A 144 7.67 5.33 5.48
N ILE A 145 7.74 6.00 6.63
CA ILE A 145 7.48 5.39 7.93
C ILE A 145 6.05 5.74 8.35
N LEU A 146 5.19 4.72 8.42
CA LEU A 146 3.76 4.88 8.67
C LEU A 146 3.34 4.18 9.99
N PRO A 147 2.28 4.66 10.65
CA PRO A 147 1.76 4.03 11.88
C PRO A 147 1.12 2.67 11.61
N GLY A 148 1.12 1.79 12.61
CA GLY A 148 0.43 0.50 12.53
C GLY A 148 -1.10 0.61 12.59
N ILE A 149 -1.65 1.69 13.16
CA ILE A 149 -3.10 1.89 13.25
C ILE A 149 -3.69 2.16 11.85
N PRO A 150 -4.61 1.31 11.33
CA PRO A 150 -5.06 1.40 9.94
C PRO A 150 -5.64 2.75 9.53
N GLU A 151 -6.42 3.38 10.40
CA GLU A 151 -7.02 4.69 10.11
C GLU A 151 -5.96 5.79 9.92
N LEU A 152 -4.93 5.78 10.77
CA LEU A 152 -3.85 6.76 10.71
C LEU A 152 -2.96 6.50 9.49
N LEU A 153 -2.69 5.23 9.18
CA LEU A 153 -1.93 4.84 8.01
C LEU A 153 -2.62 5.32 6.74
N ARG A 154 -3.91 5.05 6.58
CA ARG A 154 -4.69 5.46 5.40
C ARG A 154 -4.64 6.97 5.19
N LYS A 155 -4.88 7.76 6.24
CA LYS A 155 -4.80 9.22 6.19
C LYS A 155 -3.42 9.71 5.74
N LYS A 156 -2.35 9.11 6.28
CA LYS A 156 -0.97 9.46 5.93
C LYS A 156 -0.59 9.01 4.51
N PHE A 157 -1.02 7.83 4.09
CA PHE A 157 -0.74 7.32 2.75
C PHE A 157 -1.38 8.21 1.68
N ILE A 158 -2.66 8.58 1.86
CA ILE A 158 -3.37 9.48 0.94
C ILE A 158 -2.67 10.84 0.83
N ALA A 159 -2.14 11.36 1.94
CA ALA A 159 -1.38 12.62 1.92
C ALA A 159 -0.12 12.55 1.04
N ILE A 160 0.48 11.36 0.88
CA ILE A 160 1.67 11.16 0.04
C ILE A 160 1.33 10.64 -1.36
N GLU A 161 0.09 10.33 -1.71
CA GLU A 161 -0.23 9.89 -3.07
C GLU A 161 0.17 10.91 -4.15
N LYS A 162 0.16 12.21 -3.79
CA LYS A 162 0.57 13.33 -4.65
C LYS A 162 2.06 13.29 -5.05
N ILE A 163 2.90 12.53 -4.34
CA ILE A 163 4.33 12.42 -4.69
C ILE A 163 4.58 11.35 -5.76
N PHE A 164 3.60 10.52 -6.07
CA PHE A 164 3.70 9.52 -7.13
C PHE A 164 3.44 10.19 -8.48
N ASN A 165 4.43 10.08 -9.38
CA ASN A 165 4.37 10.66 -10.72
C ASN A 165 4.15 9.60 -11.81
N GLU A 166 3.89 8.35 -11.40
CA GLU A 166 3.72 7.24 -12.33
C GLU A 166 2.33 7.28 -13.01
N PRO A 167 2.22 6.81 -14.27
CA PRO A 167 0.94 6.72 -14.94
C PRO A 167 -0.04 5.81 -14.17
N LEU A 168 -1.22 6.34 -13.88
CA LEU A 168 -2.27 5.61 -13.16
C LEU A 168 -2.68 4.33 -13.87
N ILE A 169 -3.11 3.34 -13.09
CA ILE A 169 -3.78 2.14 -13.59
C ILE A 169 -5.27 2.31 -13.35
N PHE A 170 -6.03 2.29 -14.44
CA PHE A 170 -7.48 2.28 -14.41
C PHE A 170 -7.97 0.83 -14.28
N LEU A 171 -9.00 0.62 -13.45
CA LEU A 171 -9.60 -0.68 -13.18
C LEU A 171 -11.11 -0.60 -13.38
N ARG A 172 -11.68 -1.62 -14.00
CA ARG A 172 -13.11 -1.89 -14.06
C ARG A 172 -13.40 -3.28 -13.53
N LYS A 173 -14.58 -3.47 -12.97
CA LYS A 173 -15.05 -4.77 -12.47
C LYS A 173 -16.42 -5.11 -13.04
N ILE A 174 -16.62 -6.41 -13.31
CA ILE A 174 -17.89 -6.99 -13.69
C ILE A 174 -18.18 -8.13 -12.72
N TYR A 175 -19.36 -8.09 -12.10
CA TYR A 175 -19.84 -9.13 -11.23
C TYR A 175 -20.79 -10.01 -12.03
N ILE A 176 -20.45 -11.29 -12.16
CA ILE A 176 -21.08 -12.22 -13.11
C ILE A 176 -21.68 -13.42 -12.36
N LYS A 177 -22.88 -13.83 -12.78
CA LYS A 177 -23.63 -14.98 -12.24
C LYS A 177 -23.20 -16.33 -12.79
N GLU A 178 -22.58 -16.35 -13.96
CA GLU A 178 -22.08 -17.56 -14.60
C GLU A 178 -20.72 -17.97 -14.01
N SER A 179 -20.36 -19.23 -14.23
CA SER A 179 -19.09 -19.79 -13.79
C SER A 179 -17.90 -19.26 -14.59
N GLU A 180 -16.69 -19.39 -14.04
CA GLU A 180 -15.46 -18.97 -14.71
C GLU A 180 -15.25 -19.70 -16.06
N SER A 181 -15.63 -20.97 -16.12
CA SER A 181 -15.51 -21.77 -17.34
C SER A 181 -16.43 -21.28 -18.47
N GLU A 182 -17.62 -20.79 -18.13
CA GLU A 182 -18.56 -20.24 -19.10
C GLU A 182 -18.08 -18.91 -19.69
N ILE A 183 -17.39 -18.10 -18.87
CA ILE A 183 -16.94 -16.78 -19.31
C ILE A 183 -15.55 -16.76 -19.94
N ALA A 184 -14.71 -17.77 -19.66
CA ALA A 184 -13.33 -17.86 -20.14
C ALA A 184 -13.15 -17.65 -21.67
N PRO A 185 -14.02 -18.18 -22.56
CA PRO A 185 -13.91 -17.93 -24.00
C PRO A 185 -14.04 -16.44 -24.37
N PHE A 186 -14.91 -15.69 -23.68
CA PHE A 186 -15.08 -14.26 -23.92
C PHE A 186 -13.86 -13.47 -23.44
N LEU A 187 -13.33 -13.80 -22.25
CA LEU A 187 -12.11 -13.17 -21.73
C LEU A 187 -10.92 -13.37 -22.68
N LYS A 188 -10.74 -14.59 -23.20
CA LYS A 188 -9.70 -14.91 -24.17
C LYS A 188 -9.84 -14.09 -25.46
N LYS A 189 -11.07 -13.91 -25.94
CA LYS A 189 -11.35 -13.09 -27.14
C LYS A 189 -10.94 -11.63 -26.92
N ILE A 190 -11.29 -11.05 -25.77
CA ILE A 190 -10.90 -9.67 -25.44
C ILE A 190 -9.37 -9.53 -25.35
N LEU A 191 -8.69 -10.44 -24.65
CA LEU A 191 -7.22 -10.46 -24.56
C LEU A 191 -6.52 -10.60 -25.92
N SER A 192 -7.14 -11.29 -26.89
CA SER A 192 -6.57 -11.40 -28.25
C SER A 192 -6.74 -10.15 -29.12
N LYS A 193 -7.63 -9.24 -28.73
CA LYS A 193 -7.99 -8.05 -29.53
C LYS A 193 -7.35 -6.77 -28.99
N PHE A 194 -7.21 -6.66 -27.68
CA PHE A 194 -6.68 -5.47 -27.03
C PHE A 194 -5.30 -5.73 -26.46
N ASP A 195 -4.31 -4.97 -26.92
CA ASP A 195 -2.99 -4.92 -26.31
C ASP A 195 -2.99 -4.03 -25.06
N ASN A 196 -2.07 -4.28 -24.12
CA ASN A 196 -1.85 -3.50 -22.89
C ASN A 196 -3.06 -3.45 -21.94
N ILE A 197 -3.93 -4.45 -22.00
CA ILE A 197 -4.93 -4.71 -20.96
C ILE A 197 -4.53 -5.95 -20.18
N LYS A 198 -4.92 -6.00 -18.91
CA LYS A 198 -4.83 -7.20 -18.10
C LYS A 198 -6.22 -7.55 -17.61
N ILE A 199 -6.57 -8.84 -17.73
CA ILE A 199 -7.85 -9.37 -17.27
C ILE A 199 -7.57 -10.40 -16.17
N GLY A 200 -8.28 -10.28 -15.06
CA GLY A 200 -8.31 -11.27 -14.00
C GLY A 200 -9.72 -11.77 -13.75
N SER A 201 -9.89 -13.06 -13.49
CA SER A 201 -11.14 -13.69 -13.09
C SER A 201 -10.99 -14.30 -11.70
N TYR A 202 -11.95 -14.02 -10.82
CA TYR A 202 -11.93 -14.43 -9.42
C TYR A 202 -13.25 -15.08 -9.04
N PRO A 203 -13.32 -16.43 -9.01
CA PRO A 203 -14.47 -17.14 -8.49
C PRO A 203 -14.73 -16.77 -7.03
N VAL A 204 -16.00 -16.62 -6.67
CA VAL A 204 -16.43 -16.37 -5.30
C VAL A 204 -17.35 -17.50 -4.84
N MET A 205 -17.21 -17.87 -3.58
CA MET A 205 -18.04 -18.89 -2.94
C MET A 205 -18.97 -18.22 -1.92
N ASN A 206 -20.13 -18.82 -1.67
CA ASN A 206 -21.09 -18.39 -0.65
C ASN A 206 -21.65 -16.97 -0.87
N ILE A 207 -21.82 -16.57 -2.13
CA ILE A 207 -22.52 -15.36 -2.52
C ILE A 207 -23.72 -15.76 -3.38
N GLU A 208 -24.91 -15.29 -3.01
CA GLU A 208 -26.16 -15.67 -3.71
C GLU A 208 -26.29 -15.00 -5.09
N ASP A 209 -25.75 -13.78 -5.22
CA ASP A 209 -26.05 -12.88 -6.32
C ASP A 209 -25.10 -12.98 -7.52
N TYR A 210 -23.87 -13.47 -7.33
CA TYR A 210 -22.85 -13.61 -8.36
C TYR A 210 -21.83 -14.69 -7.99
N SER A 211 -21.18 -15.27 -9.00
CA SER A 211 -20.24 -16.38 -8.86
C SER A 211 -18.81 -16.04 -9.27
N VAL A 212 -18.61 -14.99 -10.09
CA VAL A 212 -17.27 -14.56 -10.53
C VAL A 212 -17.18 -13.04 -10.54
N ILE A 213 -16.03 -12.52 -10.10
CA ILE A 213 -15.63 -11.13 -10.32
C ILE A 213 -14.59 -11.12 -11.43
N VAL A 214 -14.90 -10.45 -12.53
CA VAL A 214 -13.93 -10.15 -13.59
C VAL A 214 -13.39 -8.75 -13.41
N THR A 215 -12.09 -8.60 -13.56
CA THR A 215 -11.37 -7.33 -13.53
C THR A 215 -10.76 -7.07 -14.90
N ILE A 216 -10.82 -5.83 -15.37
CA ILE A 216 -10.05 -5.38 -16.53
C ILE A 216 -9.26 -4.15 -16.08
N GLU A 217 -7.96 -4.14 -16.33
CA GLU A 217 -7.08 -3.04 -15.95
C GLU A 217 -6.14 -2.62 -17.09
N SER A 218 -5.88 -1.32 -17.19
CA SER A 218 -4.94 -0.73 -18.15
C SER A 218 -4.45 0.64 -17.71
N ARG A 219 -3.30 1.06 -18.25
CA ARG A 219 -2.85 2.46 -18.19
C ARG A 219 -3.54 3.34 -19.24
N ASP A 220 -4.16 2.74 -20.25
CA ASP A 220 -4.90 3.42 -21.31
C ASP A 220 -6.40 3.36 -20.99
N LYS A 221 -6.95 4.51 -20.56
CA LYS A 221 -8.35 4.60 -20.14
C LYS A 221 -9.31 4.35 -21.30
N GLU A 222 -9.00 4.82 -22.50
CA GLU A 222 -9.87 4.67 -23.66
C GLU A 222 -9.94 3.21 -24.08
N LYS A 223 -8.79 2.53 -24.18
CA LYS A 223 -8.75 1.09 -24.46
C LYS A 223 -9.41 0.25 -23.38
N LEU A 224 -9.26 0.64 -22.12
CA LEU A 224 -9.97 -0.02 -21.02
C LEU A 224 -11.49 0.08 -21.22
N ASP A 225 -12.01 1.28 -21.46
CA ASP A 225 -13.45 1.51 -21.60
C ASP A 225 -14.00 0.79 -22.87
N GLU A 226 -13.23 0.73 -23.96
CA GLU A 226 -13.56 -0.05 -25.16
C GLU A 226 -13.61 -1.57 -24.88
N ALA A 227 -12.55 -2.12 -24.28
CA ALA A 227 -12.47 -3.54 -23.96
C ALA A 227 -13.56 -3.96 -22.97
N PHE A 228 -13.85 -3.08 -22.00
CA PHE A 228 -14.91 -3.26 -21.03
C PHE A 228 -16.28 -3.31 -21.69
N LYS A 229 -16.59 -2.34 -22.57
CA LYS A 229 -17.84 -2.30 -23.31
C LYS A 229 -18.01 -3.55 -24.18
N GLU A 230 -16.97 -3.95 -24.91
CA GLU A 230 -17.04 -5.13 -25.77
C GLU A 230 -17.24 -6.43 -24.97
N LEU A 231 -16.65 -6.54 -23.77
CA LEU A 231 -16.92 -7.66 -22.90
C LEU A 231 -18.38 -7.66 -22.42
N LEU A 232 -18.93 -6.50 -22.05
CA LEU A 232 -20.34 -6.40 -21.67
C LEU A 232 -21.28 -6.79 -22.82
N ASP A 233 -20.99 -6.35 -24.05
CA ASP A 233 -21.78 -6.68 -25.24
C ASP A 233 -21.68 -8.17 -25.61
N ALA A 234 -20.55 -8.81 -25.31
CA ALA A 234 -20.34 -10.25 -25.55
C ALA A 234 -21.05 -11.13 -24.50
N LEU A 235 -21.22 -10.62 -23.27
CA LEU A 235 -21.94 -11.29 -22.20
C LEU A 235 -23.46 -11.06 -22.35
N LYS A 236 -24.27 -12.03 -21.93
CA LYS A 236 -25.73 -11.84 -21.95
C LYS A 236 -26.12 -10.86 -20.84
N PRO A 237 -27.06 -9.91 -21.05
CA PRO A 237 -27.46 -8.95 -20.02
C PRO A 237 -27.92 -9.58 -18.69
N LYS A 238 -28.52 -10.78 -18.73
CA LYS A 238 -28.97 -11.51 -17.54
C LYS A 238 -27.84 -12.12 -16.71
N THR A 239 -26.65 -12.24 -17.30
CA THR A 239 -25.45 -12.83 -16.70
C THR A 239 -24.71 -11.82 -15.82
N ILE A 240 -24.89 -10.52 -16.08
CA ILE A 240 -24.24 -9.44 -15.33
C ILE A 240 -25.12 -9.06 -14.13
N TYR A 241 -24.54 -9.11 -12.94
CA TYR A 241 -25.18 -8.65 -11.71
C TYR A 241 -24.98 -7.14 -11.51
N LYS A 242 -23.72 -6.66 -11.58
CA LYS A 242 -23.38 -5.23 -11.51
C LYS A 242 -21.99 -4.96 -12.13
N THR A 243 -21.66 -3.68 -12.28
CA THR A 243 -20.38 -3.18 -12.77
C THR A 243 -19.82 -2.09 -11.87
N GLU A 244 -18.50 -1.98 -11.76
CA GLU A 244 -17.76 -0.91 -11.04
C GLU A 244 -16.62 -0.34 -11.89
#